data_AF-A0A644VYY7-F1
#
_entry.id   AF-A0A644VYY7-F1
#
_cell.length_a   1.000
_cell.length_b   1.000
_cell.length_c   1.000
_cell.angle_alpha   90.00
_cell.angle_beta   90.00
_cell.angle_gamma   90.00
#
_symmetry.space_group_name_H-M   'P 1'
#
loop_
_entity.id
_entity.type
_entity.pdbx_description
1 polymer ?
#
loop_
_entity_poly.entity_id
_entity_poly.type
_entity_poly.pdbx_seq_one_letter_code
_entity_poly.pdbx_strand_id
1 'polypeptide(L)'
;MMENLIITDEYPGLIDEGYRYRLNGNLTCTASIDIRLDKKLYVQGSIEAGWSIKAGEYIEAGGSIEAGESIEAGWYIKAGGYIKAGGYIKAGGSIEAGWYIKAGESIKAGRGILAQLAITCKGTLKVKLGIYAGVCTWREPTADEQTITCGQLEGTVKYGTVKLIEEAK
;
A
#
# COMPACT_ATOMS: atom_id res chain seq x y z
N MET A 1 -2.74 8.94 -26.23
CA MET A 1 -1.89 8.31 -25.21
C MET A 1 -2.20 9.00 -23.90
N MET A 2 -2.46 8.26 -22.81
CA MET A 2 -2.58 8.90 -21.49
C MET A 2 -1.15 9.12 -20.97
N GLU A 3 -0.84 10.33 -20.54
CA GLU A 3 0.49 10.68 -20.03
C GLU A 3 0.61 10.32 -18.56
N ASN A 4 1.75 9.74 -18.20
CA ASN A 4 2.08 9.47 -16.81
C ASN A 4 2.33 10.79 -16.06
N LEU A 5 1.86 10.87 -14.83
CA LEU A 5 2.12 11.99 -13.94
C LEU A 5 3.47 11.78 -13.24
N ILE A 6 4.42 12.67 -13.49
CA ILE A 6 5.73 12.64 -12.83
C ILE A 6 5.75 13.70 -11.74
N ILE A 7 6.05 13.30 -10.50
CA ILE A 7 6.17 14.19 -9.35
C ILE A 7 7.65 14.43 -9.08
N THR A 8 8.12 15.65 -9.38
CA THR A 8 9.44 16.17 -9.00
C THR A 8 9.28 17.21 -7.91
N ASP A 9 10.40 17.72 -7.40
CA ASP A 9 10.47 18.84 -6.44
C ASP A 9 9.85 20.14 -6.98
N GLU A 10 9.75 20.27 -8.30
CA GLU A 10 9.09 21.38 -9.01
C GLU A 10 7.56 21.21 -9.16
N TYR A 11 6.99 20.10 -8.66
CA TYR A 11 5.56 19.82 -8.83
C TYR A 11 4.68 20.90 -8.17
N PRO A 12 3.65 21.44 -8.88
CA PRO A 12 2.82 22.50 -8.34
C PRO A 12 2.09 22.10 -7.05
N GLY A 13 2.11 23.00 -6.05
CA GLY A 13 1.43 22.79 -4.77
C GLY A 13 2.19 21.89 -3.78
N LEU A 14 3.39 21.44 -4.14
CA LEU A 14 4.29 20.74 -3.24
C LEU A 14 4.87 21.71 -2.19
N ILE A 15 4.81 21.31 -0.92
CA ILE A 15 5.33 22.09 0.21
C ILE A 15 6.54 21.33 0.78
N ASP A 16 7.73 21.91 0.69
CA ASP A 16 8.94 21.36 1.32
C ASP A 16 8.94 21.68 2.82
N GLU A 17 8.84 20.63 3.64
CA GLU A 17 8.90 20.71 5.11
C GLU A 17 10.30 20.35 5.65
N GLY A 18 11.32 20.35 4.78
CA GLY A 18 12.71 20.01 5.08
C GLY A 18 12.98 18.52 5.05
N TYR A 19 12.23 17.72 5.82
CA TYR A 19 12.40 16.26 5.90
C TYR A 19 11.42 15.47 5.02
N ARG A 20 10.45 16.14 4.40
CA ARG A 20 9.44 15.57 3.49
C ARG A 20 8.86 16.64 2.59
N TYR A 21 8.24 16.19 1.51
CA TYR A 21 7.31 17.00 0.75
C TYR A 21 5.87 16.69 1.17
N ARG A 22 5.05 17.72 1.34
CA ARG A 22 3.61 17.59 1.55
C ARG A 22 2.84 18.10 0.34
N LEU A 23 1.81 17.37 -0.06
CA LEU A 23 0.80 17.81 -1.01
C LEU A 23 -0.56 17.84 -0.30
N ASN A 24 -1.26 18.96 -0.39
CA ASN A 24 -2.61 19.10 0.14
C ASN A 24 -3.63 18.48 -0.82
N GLY A 25 -4.71 17.94 -0.26
CA GLY A 25 -5.78 17.31 -1.06
C GLY A 25 -5.37 15.94 -1.61
N ASN A 26 -5.98 15.56 -2.73
CA ASN A 26 -5.77 14.26 -3.37
C ASN A 26 -4.77 14.37 -4.52
N LEU A 27 -4.04 13.29 -4.78
CA LEU A 27 -3.18 13.13 -5.95
C LEU A 27 -3.79 12.08 -6.88
N THR A 28 -4.35 12.51 -8.01
CA THR A 28 -5.07 11.61 -8.92
C THR A 28 -4.52 11.66 -10.34
N CYS A 29 -4.46 10.50 -11.00
CA CYS A 29 -4.04 10.38 -12.40
C CYS A 29 -4.78 9.20 -13.06
N THR A 30 -5.22 9.34 -14.31
CA THR A 30 -5.83 8.24 -15.07
C THR A 30 -4.81 7.26 -15.65
N ALA A 31 -3.53 7.63 -15.68
CA ALA A 31 -2.41 6.80 -16.10
C ALA A 31 -1.61 6.33 -14.87
N SER A 32 -0.28 6.29 -14.98
CA SER A 32 0.62 5.99 -13.85
C SER A 32 1.11 7.27 -13.18
N ILE A 33 1.43 7.16 -11.89
CA ILE A 33 2.13 8.18 -11.09
C ILE A 33 3.55 7.69 -10.81
N ASP A 34 4.55 8.50 -11.15
CA ASP A 34 5.97 8.25 -10.88
C ASP A 34 6.53 9.36 -9.98
N ILE A 35 6.84 9.01 -8.72
CA ILE A 35 7.32 9.93 -7.69
C ILE A 35 8.85 9.89 -7.67
N ARG A 36 9.45 10.98 -8.17
CA ARG A 36 10.90 11.18 -8.31
C ARG A 36 11.37 12.29 -7.39
N LEU A 37 11.22 12.04 -6.10
CA LEU A 37 11.64 12.95 -5.04
C LEU A 37 12.84 12.37 -4.30
N ASP A 38 13.71 13.24 -3.82
CA ASP A 38 14.84 12.93 -2.95
C ASP A 38 14.41 12.70 -1.49
N LYS A 39 13.18 13.07 -1.15
CA LYS A 39 12.55 12.93 0.17
C LYS A 39 11.23 12.17 0.05
N LYS A 40 10.65 11.81 1.20
CA LYS A 40 9.32 11.20 1.24
C LYS A 40 8.23 12.16 0.75
N LEU A 41 7.26 11.62 0.01
CA LEU A 41 6.00 12.31 -0.30
C LEU A 41 4.93 11.97 0.73
N TYR A 42 4.30 13.00 1.29
CA TYR A 42 3.08 12.89 2.08
C TYR A 42 1.92 13.61 1.39
N VAL A 43 0.93 12.85 0.92
CA VAL A 43 -0.32 13.40 0.39
C VAL A 43 -1.34 13.41 1.53
N GLN A 44 -1.93 14.57 1.83
CA GLN A 44 -2.87 14.68 2.94
C GLN A 44 -4.15 13.87 2.70
N GLY A 45 -4.62 13.83 1.45
CA GLY A 45 -5.75 13.03 1.01
C GLY A 45 -5.34 11.67 0.47
N SER A 46 -6.05 11.20 -0.55
CA SER A 46 -5.82 9.92 -1.22
C SER A 46 -4.88 10.05 -2.43
N ILE A 47 -4.24 8.95 -2.80
CA ILE A 47 -3.46 8.81 -4.03
C ILE A 47 -4.14 7.78 -4.92
N GLU A 48 -4.50 8.15 -6.15
CA GLU A 48 -5.22 7.28 -7.08
C GLU A 48 -4.58 7.31 -8.46
N ALA A 49 -4.20 6.14 -8.99
CA ALA A 49 -3.69 5.97 -10.34
C ALA A 49 -4.53 4.96 -11.12
N GLY A 50 -4.82 5.26 -12.38
CA GLY A 50 -5.50 4.30 -13.27
C GLY A 50 -4.66 3.08 -13.60
N TRP A 51 -3.33 3.18 -13.51
CA TRP A 51 -2.40 2.07 -13.75
C TRP A 51 -1.48 1.79 -12.56
N SER A 52 -0.34 2.48 -12.44
CA SER A 52 0.64 2.19 -11.38
C SER A 52 1.00 3.43 -10.55
N ILE A 53 1.42 3.22 -9.31
CA ILE A 53 2.08 4.23 -8.47
C ILE A 53 3.47 3.72 -8.14
N LYS A 54 4.51 4.49 -8.46
CA LYS A 54 5.89 4.15 -8.15
C LYS A 54 6.58 5.28 -7.41
N ALA A 55 7.37 4.94 -6.39
CA ALA A 55 8.28 5.87 -5.73
C ALA A 55 9.65 5.22 -5.47
N GLY A 56 10.72 5.99 -5.63
CA GLY A 56 12.07 5.54 -5.26
C GLY A 56 12.21 5.28 -3.76
N GLU A 57 11.48 6.03 -2.93
CA GLU A 57 11.65 6.04 -1.48
C GLU A 57 10.34 5.67 -0.75
N TYR A 58 9.47 6.63 -0.46
CA TYR A 58 8.27 6.44 0.38
C TYR A 58 7.01 6.91 -0.36
N ILE A 59 5.89 6.23 -0.10
CA ILE A 59 4.54 6.68 -0.45
C ILE A 59 3.74 6.78 0.85
N GLU A 60 3.35 7.99 1.25
CA GLU A 60 2.53 8.21 2.45
C GLU A 60 1.27 9.00 2.07
N ALA A 61 0.10 8.49 2.43
CA ALA A 61 -1.20 9.13 2.22
C ALA A 61 -1.99 9.20 3.54
N GLY A 62 -2.61 10.35 3.81
CA GLY A 62 -3.57 10.47 4.92
C GLY A 62 -4.87 9.73 4.63
N GLY A 63 -5.27 9.64 3.36
CA GLY A 63 -6.38 8.85 2.86
C GLY A 63 -5.96 7.45 2.42
N SER A 64 -6.55 6.98 1.31
CA SER A 64 -6.27 5.68 0.71
C SER A 64 -5.24 5.78 -0.42
N ILE A 65 -4.63 4.65 -0.78
CA ILE A 65 -3.76 4.53 -1.96
C ILE A 65 -4.36 3.46 -2.87
N GLU A 66 -4.72 3.83 -4.10
CA GLU A 66 -5.30 2.92 -5.09
C GLU A 66 -4.59 2.99 -6.44
N ALA A 67 -4.29 1.82 -7.03
CA ALA A 67 -3.75 1.70 -8.37
C ALA A 67 -4.42 0.57 -9.15
N GLY A 68 -4.61 0.75 -10.46
CA GLY A 68 -5.20 -0.27 -11.34
C GLY A 68 -4.37 -1.54 -11.48
N GLU A 69 -3.05 -1.47 -11.35
CA GLU A 69 -2.12 -2.59 -11.56
C GLU A 69 -1.11 -2.72 -10.41
N SER A 70 -0.30 -1.70 -10.11
CA SER A 70 0.73 -1.87 -9.08
C SER A 70 1.01 -0.65 -8.23
N ILE A 71 1.47 -0.91 -7.00
CA ILE A 71 2.00 0.09 -6.08
C ILE A 71 3.39 -0.39 -5.64
N GLU A 72 4.44 0.39 -5.97
CA GLU A 72 5.82 0.07 -5.60
C GLU A 72 6.51 1.25 -4.89
N ALA A 73 7.13 0.97 -3.75
CA ALA A 73 8.02 1.91 -3.06
C ALA A 73 9.34 1.24 -2.67
N GLY A 74 10.45 1.97 -2.76
CA GLY A 74 11.76 1.47 -2.31
C GLY A 74 11.82 1.18 -0.81
N TRP A 75 11.07 1.92 0.00
CA TRP A 75 11.02 1.77 1.46
C TRP A 75 9.61 1.48 1.97
N TYR A 76 8.77 2.49 2.24
CA TYR A 76 7.49 2.25 2.91
C TYR A 76 6.31 2.72 2.08
N ILE A 77 5.21 1.98 2.21
CA ILE A 77 3.89 2.38 1.73
C ILE A 77 3.00 2.52 2.96
N LYS A 78 2.41 3.70 3.16
CA LYS A 78 1.54 3.97 4.30
C LYS A 78 0.28 4.72 3.88
N ALA A 79 -0.88 4.22 4.27
CA ALA A 79 -2.17 4.85 4.07
C ALA A 79 -2.94 4.95 5.39
N GLY A 80 -3.57 6.09 5.66
CA GLY A 80 -4.53 6.21 6.76
C GLY A 80 -5.82 5.43 6.51
N GLY A 81 -6.18 5.23 5.24
CA GLY A 81 -7.29 4.39 4.79
C GLY A 81 -6.84 3.00 4.36
N TYR A 82 -7.26 2.58 3.16
CA TYR A 82 -6.89 1.30 2.57
C TYR A 82 -5.75 1.44 1.55
N ILE A 83 -5.09 0.32 1.26
CA ILE A 83 -4.15 0.19 0.13
C ILE A 83 -4.70 -0.86 -0.82
N LYS A 84 -4.88 -0.50 -2.10
CA LYS A 84 -5.46 -1.38 -3.10
C LYS A 84 -4.69 -1.33 -4.42
N ALA A 85 -4.29 -2.50 -4.94
CA ALA A 85 -3.75 -2.65 -6.29
C ALA A 85 -4.47 -3.77 -7.04
N GLY A 86 -4.73 -3.59 -8.34
CA GLY A 86 -5.32 -4.65 -9.17
C GLY A 86 -4.37 -5.82 -9.46
N GLY A 87 -3.05 -5.58 -9.41
CA GLY A 87 -1.98 -6.56 -9.54
C GLY A 87 -1.22 -6.72 -8.22
N TYR A 88 -0.04 -6.11 -8.07
CA TYR A 88 0.83 -6.31 -6.91
C TYR A 88 1.09 -5.05 -6.08
N ILE A 89 1.40 -5.26 -4.79
CA ILE A 89 1.89 -4.22 -3.87
C ILE A 89 3.28 -4.63 -3.40
N LYS A 90 4.27 -3.74 -3.54
CA LYS A 90 5.65 -4.02 -3.17
C LYS A 90 6.30 -2.87 -2.41
N ALA A 91 6.88 -3.17 -1.26
CA ALA A 91 7.68 -2.24 -0.47
C ALA A 91 9.00 -2.90 -0.07
N GLY A 92 10.13 -2.19 -0.19
CA GLY A 92 11.42 -2.69 0.33
C GLY A 92 11.50 -2.72 1.86
N GLY A 93 10.64 -1.96 2.53
CA GLY A 93 10.42 -1.89 3.97
C GLY A 93 9.07 -2.47 4.38
N SER A 94 8.24 -1.67 5.05
CA SER A 94 6.92 -2.10 5.55
C SER A 94 5.75 -1.53 4.75
N ILE A 95 4.61 -2.19 4.84
CA ILE A 95 3.32 -1.73 4.29
C ILE A 95 2.34 -1.55 5.45
N GLU A 96 1.76 -0.36 5.61
CA GLU A 96 0.84 -0.02 6.69
C GLU A 96 -0.47 0.57 6.14
N ALA A 97 -1.61 0.00 6.51
CA ALA A 97 -2.92 0.55 6.20
C ALA A 97 -3.77 0.68 7.47
N GLY A 98 -4.47 1.80 7.59
CA GLY A 98 -5.45 1.97 8.67
C GLY A 98 -6.69 1.09 8.50
N TRP A 99 -6.93 0.54 7.32
CA TRP A 99 -8.07 -0.34 7.08
C TRP A 99 -7.58 -1.68 6.53
N TYR A 100 -7.83 -1.97 5.26
CA TYR A 100 -7.45 -3.21 4.60
C TYR A 100 -6.32 -3.00 3.59
N ILE A 101 -5.61 -4.09 3.30
CA ILE A 101 -4.63 -4.15 2.21
C ILE A 101 -5.11 -5.20 1.21
N LYS A 102 -5.28 -4.80 -0.05
CA LYS A 102 -5.78 -5.69 -1.10
C LYS A 102 -4.92 -5.61 -2.36
N ALA A 103 -4.41 -6.75 -2.81
CA ALA A 103 -3.78 -6.91 -4.11
C ALA A 103 -4.54 -7.96 -4.93
N GLY A 104 -4.63 -7.80 -6.25
CA GLY A 104 -5.21 -8.84 -7.10
C GLY A 104 -4.29 -10.05 -7.29
N GLU A 105 -2.98 -9.87 -7.13
CA GLU A 105 -1.97 -10.91 -7.30
C GLU A 105 -1.13 -11.11 -6.04
N SER A 106 -0.14 -10.26 -5.77
CA SER A 106 0.82 -10.51 -4.68
C SER A 106 1.07 -9.28 -3.82
N ILE A 107 1.48 -9.52 -2.57
CA ILE A 107 1.95 -8.46 -1.66
C ILE A 107 3.32 -8.86 -1.15
N LYS A 108 4.30 -7.97 -1.29
CA LYS A 108 5.69 -8.21 -0.87
C LYS A 108 6.19 -7.05 -0.03
N ALA A 109 6.59 -7.32 1.20
CA ALA A 109 7.25 -6.36 2.07
C ALA A 109 8.63 -6.88 2.50
N GLY A 110 9.67 -6.06 2.39
CA GLY A 110 11.00 -6.43 2.86
C GLY A 110 11.12 -6.50 4.39
N ARG A 111 10.14 -5.96 5.13
CA ARG A 111 10.02 -6.05 6.60
C ARG A 111 8.69 -6.69 7.00
N GLY A 112 7.70 -5.88 7.38
CA GLY A 112 6.41 -6.36 7.87
C GLY A 112 5.23 -5.70 7.18
N ILE A 113 4.05 -6.27 7.40
CA ILE A 113 2.77 -5.75 6.91
C ILE A 113 1.84 -5.58 8.09
N LEU A 114 1.21 -4.41 8.18
CA LEU A 114 0.20 -4.11 9.18
C LEU A 114 -1.05 -3.59 8.49
N ALA A 115 -2.16 -4.29 8.68
CA ALA A 115 -3.50 -3.83 8.38
C ALA A 115 -4.33 -3.86 9.67
N GLN A 116 -5.07 -2.79 9.92
CA GLN A 116 -5.97 -2.73 11.07
C GLN A 116 -7.18 -3.65 10.91
N LEU A 117 -7.54 -3.99 9.68
CA LEU A 117 -8.51 -5.01 9.32
C LEU A 117 -7.81 -6.11 8.50
N ALA A 118 -8.40 -6.52 7.38
CA ALA A 118 -7.97 -7.70 6.63
C ALA A 118 -6.83 -7.43 5.64
N ILE A 119 -6.12 -8.49 5.28
CA ILE A 119 -5.14 -8.52 4.19
C ILE A 119 -5.62 -9.54 3.15
N THR A 120 -5.61 -9.19 1.87
CA THR A 120 -6.04 -10.10 0.80
C THR A 120 -5.16 -9.99 -0.42
N CYS A 121 -4.62 -11.11 -0.89
CA CYS A 121 -4.06 -11.27 -2.23
C CYS A 121 -4.42 -12.65 -2.80
N LYS A 122 -4.37 -12.83 -4.13
CA LYS A 122 -4.70 -14.15 -4.72
C LYS A 122 -3.51 -15.09 -4.79
N GLY A 123 -2.33 -14.55 -5.01
CA GLY A 123 -1.04 -15.24 -5.07
C GLY A 123 -0.26 -15.08 -3.77
N THR A 124 1.05 -14.84 -3.91
CA THR A 124 1.99 -14.85 -2.79
C THR A 124 1.90 -13.62 -1.89
N LEU A 125 1.78 -13.84 -0.59
CA LEU A 125 2.01 -12.87 0.47
C LEU A 125 3.39 -13.13 1.09
N LYS A 126 4.35 -12.24 0.84
CA LYS A 126 5.74 -12.40 1.28
C LYS A 126 6.18 -11.29 2.23
N VAL A 127 6.70 -11.68 3.40
CA VAL A 127 7.32 -10.77 4.37
C VAL A 127 8.59 -11.38 4.95
N LYS A 128 9.45 -10.55 5.56
CA LYS A 128 10.62 -11.06 6.30
C LYS A 128 10.43 -11.13 7.81
N LEU A 129 9.65 -10.21 8.39
CA LEU A 129 9.54 -10.07 9.86
C LEU A 129 8.20 -10.55 10.42
N GLY A 130 7.09 -9.95 9.96
CA GLY A 130 5.79 -10.21 10.57
C GLY A 130 4.62 -9.63 9.79
N ILE A 131 3.48 -10.33 9.83
CA ILE A 131 2.19 -9.85 9.33
C ILE A 131 1.23 -9.69 10.51
N TYR A 132 0.52 -8.57 10.52
CA TYR A 132 -0.50 -8.20 11.50
C TYR A 132 -1.77 -7.78 10.76
N ALA A 133 -2.87 -8.51 10.96
CA ALA A 133 -4.19 -8.18 10.44
C ALA A 133 -5.22 -8.23 11.56
N GLY A 134 -6.14 -7.25 11.60
CA GLY A 134 -7.15 -7.17 12.65
C GLY A 134 -6.69 -6.45 13.92
N VAL A 135 -5.62 -5.64 13.86
CA VAL A 135 -5.13 -4.84 15.00
C VAL A 135 -5.91 -3.54 15.18
N CYS A 136 -7.23 -3.63 15.27
CA CYS A 136 -8.16 -2.51 15.35
C CYS A 136 -8.27 -1.94 16.77
N THR A 137 -8.19 -0.61 16.92
CA THR A 137 -8.20 0.04 18.25
C THR A 137 -9.46 0.87 18.53
N TRP A 138 -10.32 1.07 17.54
CA TRP A 138 -11.54 1.90 17.68
C TRP A 138 -12.83 1.08 17.75
N ARG A 139 -12.77 -0.23 17.47
CA ARG A 139 -13.85 -1.20 17.66
C ARG A 139 -13.32 -2.62 17.62
N GLU A 140 -14.13 -3.57 18.07
CA GLU A 140 -13.87 -4.99 17.87
C GLU A 140 -14.01 -5.35 16.37
N PRO A 141 -12.97 -5.95 15.74
CA PRO A 141 -13.05 -6.43 14.36
C PRO A 141 -13.75 -7.78 14.28
N THR A 142 -14.54 -8.00 13.22
CA THR A 142 -15.16 -9.32 12.99
C THR A 142 -14.10 -10.38 12.66
N ALA A 143 -14.45 -11.66 12.73
CA ALA A 143 -13.52 -12.74 12.34
C ALA A 143 -12.99 -12.57 10.90
N ASP A 144 -13.86 -12.14 9.97
CA ASP A 144 -13.48 -11.88 8.58
C ASP A 144 -12.51 -10.70 8.46
N GLU A 145 -12.68 -9.66 9.27
CA GLU A 145 -11.79 -8.49 9.29
C GLU A 145 -10.44 -8.78 9.94
N GLN A 146 -10.31 -9.88 10.68
CA GLN A 146 -9.03 -10.34 11.23
C GLN A 146 -8.33 -11.34 10.29
N THR A 147 -8.87 -11.56 9.09
CA THR A 147 -8.38 -12.60 8.19
C THR A 147 -7.30 -12.11 7.23
N ILE A 148 -6.30 -12.97 7.01
CA ILE A 148 -5.24 -12.84 6.01
C ILE A 148 -5.50 -13.89 4.95
N THR A 149 -6.01 -13.46 3.80
CA THR A 149 -6.30 -14.35 2.66
C THR A 149 -5.19 -14.25 1.62
N CYS A 150 -4.53 -15.37 1.31
CA CYS A 150 -3.49 -15.43 0.28
C CYS A 150 -3.44 -16.80 -0.39
N GLY A 151 -2.93 -16.91 -1.62
CA GLY A 151 -2.71 -18.22 -2.27
C GLY A 151 -1.51 -18.94 -1.67
N GLN A 152 -0.45 -18.20 -1.37
CA GLN A 152 0.76 -18.73 -0.73
C GLN A 152 1.27 -17.74 0.31
N LEU A 153 1.64 -18.23 1.49
CA LEU A 153 2.22 -17.43 2.56
C LEU A 153 3.73 -17.71 2.67
N GLU A 154 4.55 -16.69 2.46
CA GLU A 154 6.00 -16.71 2.69
C GLU A 154 6.37 -15.71 3.79
N GLY A 155 6.24 -16.12 5.05
CA GLY A 155 6.57 -15.28 6.19
C GLY A 155 5.90 -15.77 7.47
N THR A 156 5.96 -14.94 8.51
CA THR A 156 5.37 -15.26 9.81
C THR A 156 4.18 -14.34 10.09
N VAL A 157 3.02 -14.93 10.34
CA VAL A 157 1.87 -14.20 10.86
C VAL A 157 2.02 -14.09 12.37
N LYS A 158 2.00 -12.86 12.87
CA LYS A 158 2.13 -12.56 14.31
C LYS A 158 0.76 -12.31 14.95
N TYR A 159 -0.18 -11.79 14.17
CA TYR A 159 -1.56 -11.59 14.60
C TYR A 159 -2.52 -11.66 13.38
N GLY A 160 -3.69 -12.25 13.57
CA GLY A 160 -4.69 -12.50 12.53
C GLY A 160 -4.80 -13.97 12.14
N THR A 161 -5.89 -14.31 11.45
CA THR A 161 -6.22 -15.68 11.04
C THR A 161 -5.85 -15.89 9.58
N VAL A 162 -5.05 -16.92 9.27
CA VAL A 162 -4.66 -17.21 7.89
C VAL A 162 -5.71 -18.07 7.20
N LYS A 163 -6.10 -17.68 5.99
CA LYS A 163 -6.93 -18.46 5.08
C LYS A 163 -6.23 -18.59 3.74
N LEU A 164 -5.74 -19.78 3.42
CA LEU A 164 -5.14 -20.03 2.11
C LEU A 164 -6.23 -20.24 1.05
N ILE A 165 -6.03 -19.68 -0.13
CA ILE A 165 -6.89 -19.93 -1.28
C ILE A 165 -6.46 -21.26 -1.88
N GLU A 166 -7.33 -22.27 -1.84
CA GLU A 166 -7.11 -23.50 -2.58
C GLU A 166 -7.26 -23.20 -4.07
N GLU A 167 -6.21 -23.48 -4.86
CA GLU A 167 -6.34 -23.48 -6.31
C GLU A 167 -7.33 -24.59 -6.69
N ALA A 168 -8.44 -24.21 -7.32
CA ALA A 168 -9.35 -25.18 -7.93
C ALA A 168 -8.55 -25.96 -8.98
N LYS A 169 -8.36 -27.26 -8.72
CA LYS A 169 -7.80 -28.22 -9.68
C LYS A 169 -8.67 -28.37 -10.91
#